data_AF-A0A8X6KRH0-F1
#
_entry.id   AF-A0A8X6KRH0-F1
#
_cell.length_a   1.000
_cell.length_b   1.000
_cell.length_c   1.000
_cell.angle_alpha   90.00
_cell.angle_beta   90.00
_cell.angle_gamma   90.00
#
_symmetry.space_group_name_H-M   'P 1'
#
loop_
_entity.id
_entity.type
_entity.pdbx_description
1 polymer ?
#
loop_
_entity_poly.entity_id
_entity_poly.type
_entity_poly.pdbx_seq_one_letter_code
_entity_poly.pdbx_strand_id
1 'polypeptide(L)'
;MVKVKRALVDSKSRLIGPNCPGIITPEECKIGIMPGHIHKRGHIGIMSRSGTLTYEAVAQTTAVGLGQSTCIGIGGDPVHGGNEEEDVSHFVKTEKTKKPIVGFVAGQTAPPGRRMGHAGAIISSSGGSAGAKLEVMRSAGIAIAETLQ
;
A
#
# COMPACT_ATOMS: atom_id res chain seq x y z
N MET A 1 13.39 -10.10 10.02
CA MET A 1 12.13 -9.37 10.31
C MET A 1 11.36 -9.85 11.53
N VAL A 2 11.15 -11.16 11.76
CA VAL A 2 10.37 -11.67 12.91
C VAL A 2 10.86 -11.14 14.26
N LYS A 3 12.18 -11.15 14.51
CA LYS A 3 12.78 -10.60 15.74
C LYS A 3 12.49 -9.11 15.93
N VAL A 4 12.54 -8.34 14.83
CA VAL A 4 12.27 -6.89 14.83
C VAL A 4 10.79 -6.62 15.11
N LYS A 5 9.89 -7.34 14.43
CA LYS A 5 8.43 -7.21 14.66
C LYS A 5 8.07 -7.52 16.12
N ARG A 6 8.69 -8.53 16.72
CA ARG A 6 8.52 -8.85 18.15
C ARG A 6 9.01 -7.72 19.06
N ALA A 7 10.18 -7.15 18.78
CA ALA A 7 10.72 -6.05 19.57
C ALA A 7 9.88 -4.76 19.47
N LEU A 8 9.12 -4.59 18.37
CA LEU A 8 8.27 -3.43 18.18
C LEU A 8 6.99 -3.44 19.02
N VAL A 9 6.50 -4.61 19.45
CA VAL A 9 5.24 -4.76 20.20
C VAL A 9 5.21 -3.89 21.46
N ASP A 10 6.32 -3.85 22.19
CA ASP A 10 6.45 -3.07 23.44
C ASP A 10 7.14 -1.72 23.23
N SER A 11 7.30 -1.30 21.97
CA SER A 11 8.00 -0.07 21.61
C SER A 11 7.03 1.06 21.23
N LYS A 12 7.49 2.31 21.34
CA LYS A 12 6.80 3.47 20.76
C LYS A 12 7.17 3.71 19.29
N SER A 13 8.02 2.86 18.72
CA SER A 13 8.56 3.01 17.38
C SER A 13 7.61 2.45 16.33
N ARG A 14 7.61 3.06 15.14
CA ARG A 14 6.90 2.55 13.96
C ARG A 14 7.93 2.14 12.92
N LEU A 15 7.68 1.02 12.24
CA LEU A 15 8.53 0.52 11.16
C LEU A 15 7.78 0.59 9.83
N ILE A 16 8.40 1.24 8.85
CA ILE A 16 7.99 1.21 7.44
C ILE A 16 8.97 0.29 6.71
N GLY A 17 8.46 -0.72 6.02
CA GLY A 17 9.27 -1.73 5.35
C GLY A 17 9.33 -3.09 6.06
N PRO A 18 10.32 -3.94 5.70
CA PRO A 18 11.47 -3.69 4.82
C PRO A 18 11.10 -3.76 3.33
N ASN A 19 12.10 -3.74 2.44
CA ASN A 19 11.91 -3.89 0.99
C ASN A 19 10.85 -2.92 0.44
N CYS A 20 11.01 -1.66 0.78
CA CYS A 20 10.03 -0.62 0.52
C CYS A 20 10.70 0.64 -0.02
N PRO A 21 9.99 1.46 -0.82
CA PRO A 21 10.53 2.72 -1.31
C PRO A 21 10.59 3.82 -0.24
N GLY A 22 9.98 3.60 0.93
CA GLY A 22 10.00 4.49 2.09
C GLY A 22 8.76 5.38 2.20
N ILE A 23 8.93 6.59 2.71
CA ILE A 23 7.86 7.59 2.93
C ILE A 23 8.25 8.94 2.32
N ILE A 24 7.28 9.65 1.74
CA ILE A 24 7.43 11.02 1.28
C ILE A 24 6.19 11.84 1.59
N THR A 25 6.41 13.00 2.21
CA THR A 25 5.46 14.10 2.31
C THR A 25 5.99 15.17 1.36
N PRO A 26 5.35 15.39 0.20
CA PRO A 26 5.89 16.27 -0.84
C PRO A 26 6.17 17.67 -0.31
N GLU A 27 7.30 18.24 -0.72
CA GLU A 27 7.78 19.57 -0.28
C GLU A 27 8.12 19.68 1.22
N GLU A 28 8.09 18.59 1.98
CA GLU A 28 8.43 18.58 3.41
C GLU A 28 9.56 17.60 3.73
N CYS A 29 9.32 16.30 3.54
CA CYS A 29 10.25 15.27 3.96
C CYS A 29 10.22 14.07 3.03
N LYS A 30 11.40 13.51 2.74
CA LYS A 30 11.55 12.25 2.02
C LYS A 30 12.52 11.34 2.75
N ILE A 31 12.08 10.15 3.11
CA ILE A 31 12.92 9.10 3.68
C ILE A 31 12.76 7.85 2.81
N GLY A 32 13.77 7.56 1.99
CA GLY A 32 13.78 6.41 1.08
C GLY A 32 14.17 6.77 -0.35
N ILE A 33 13.77 5.92 -1.29
CA ILE A 33 14.27 5.91 -2.68
C ILE A 33 13.24 6.43 -3.70
N MET A 34 12.08 6.93 -3.26
CA MET A 34 11.10 7.51 -4.19
C MET A 34 11.69 8.70 -4.96
N PRO A 35 11.42 8.85 -6.26
CA PRO A 35 11.81 10.03 -7.03
C PRO A 35 10.98 11.23 -6.57
N GLY A 36 11.61 12.25 -5.98
CA GLY A 36 10.88 13.40 -5.42
C GLY A 36 10.19 14.26 -6.48
N HIS A 37 10.79 14.38 -7.68
CA HIS A 37 10.34 15.30 -8.73
C HIS A 37 8.99 14.92 -9.38
N ILE A 38 8.50 13.69 -9.20
CA ILE A 38 7.16 13.28 -9.69
C ILE A 38 6.04 13.63 -8.70
N HIS A 39 6.39 14.05 -7.49
CA HIS A 39 5.44 14.37 -6.43
C HIS A 39 5.12 15.87 -6.42
N LYS A 40 3.92 16.20 -5.96
CA LYS A 40 3.46 17.57 -5.75
C LYS A 40 2.60 17.62 -4.48
N ARG A 41 2.73 18.65 -3.65
CA ARG A 41 1.86 18.81 -2.48
C ARG A 41 0.39 18.80 -2.89
N GLY A 42 -0.40 18.02 -2.17
CA GLY A 42 -1.82 17.84 -2.45
C GLY A 42 -2.55 17.16 -1.30
N HIS A 43 -3.68 16.53 -1.61
CA HIS A 43 -4.61 16.01 -0.61
C HIS A 43 -4.81 14.49 -0.68
N ILE A 44 -4.21 13.79 -1.66
CA ILE A 44 -4.34 12.34 -1.80
C ILE A 44 -3.29 11.61 -0.95
N GLY A 45 -3.75 10.75 -0.03
CA GLY A 45 -2.87 9.83 0.68
C GLY A 45 -2.66 8.56 -0.15
N ILE A 46 -1.42 8.08 -0.26
CA ILE A 46 -1.10 6.85 -1.03
C ILE A 46 -0.39 5.86 -0.12
N MET A 47 -0.85 4.62 -0.12
CA MET A 47 -0.22 3.52 0.61
C MET A 47 -0.12 2.30 -0.29
N SER A 48 1.06 1.68 -0.39
CA SER A 48 1.27 0.58 -1.34
C SER A 48 2.43 -0.33 -0.93
N ARG A 49 2.33 -1.60 -1.32
CA ARG A 49 3.42 -2.59 -1.16
C ARG A 49 4.47 -2.49 -2.27
N SER A 50 4.08 -2.05 -3.46
CA SER A 50 4.93 -2.02 -4.65
C SER A 50 5.48 -0.63 -4.90
N GLY A 51 6.81 -0.52 -5.05
CA GLY A 51 7.48 0.76 -5.32
C GLY A 51 7.00 1.40 -6.62
N THR A 52 7.22 0.75 -7.76
CA THR A 52 6.90 1.36 -9.07
C THR A 52 5.41 1.58 -9.29
N LEU A 53 4.53 0.71 -8.78
CA LEU A 53 3.08 0.97 -8.83
C LEU A 53 2.67 2.17 -7.98
N THR A 54 3.41 2.47 -6.90
CA THR A 54 3.22 3.73 -6.15
C THR A 54 3.52 4.92 -7.05
N TYR A 55 4.56 4.84 -7.88
CA TYR A 55 4.99 5.96 -8.74
C TYR A 55 3.97 6.26 -9.84
N GLU A 56 3.31 5.23 -10.37
CA GLU A 56 2.21 5.39 -11.32
C GLU A 56 1.03 6.15 -10.71
N ALA A 57 0.59 5.75 -9.51
CA ALA A 57 -0.49 6.45 -8.80
C ALA A 57 -0.11 7.89 -8.44
N VAL A 58 1.16 8.13 -8.06
CA VAL A 58 1.70 9.47 -7.84
C VAL A 58 1.66 10.29 -9.12
N ALA A 59 2.17 9.76 -10.24
CA ALA A 59 2.17 10.45 -11.51
C ALA A 59 0.76 10.83 -11.96
N GLN A 60 -0.21 9.92 -11.85
CA GLN A 60 -1.60 10.18 -12.22
C GLN A 60 -2.23 11.27 -11.36
N THR A 61 -2.12 11.16 -10.03
CA THR A 61 -2.67 12.16 -9.10
C THR A 61 -2.00 13.53 -9.24
N THR A 62 -0.69 13.57 -9.55
CA THR A 62 0.01 14.81 -9.90
C THR A 62 -0.51 15.39 -11.21
N ALA A 63 -0.67 14.56 -12.26
CA ALA A 63 -1.07 14.99 -13.59
C ALA A 63 -2.48 15.61 -13.61
N VAL A 64 -3.41 15.08 -12.81
CA VAL A 64 -4.75 15.65 -12.65
C VAL A 64 -4.83 16.79 -11.62
N GLY A 65 -3.68 17.25 -11.10
CA GLY A 65 -3.59 18.41 -10.20
C GLY A 65 -4.03 18.15 -8.75
N LEU A 66 -4.29 16.90 -8.37
CA LEU A 66 -4.70 16.56 -7.00
C LEU A 66 -3.50 16.52 -6.03
N GLY A 67 -2.33 16.10 -6.53
CA GLY A 67 -1.10 15.94 -5.74
C GLY A 67 -1.25 14.93 -4.59
N GLN A 68 -0.25 14.87 -3.71
CA GLN A 68 -0.22 13.93 -2.60
C GLN A 68 -0.03 14.63 -1.26
N SER A 69 -0.72 14.13 -0.23
CA SER A 69 -0.50 14.55 1.16
C SER A 69 0.69 13.81 1.75
N THR A 70 0.69 12.49 1.68
CA THR A 70 1.81 11.62 2.06
C THR A 70 1.69 10.30 1.33
N CYS A 71 2.81 9.79 0.82
CA CYS A 71 2.92 8.47 0.22
C CYS A 71 3.77 7.56 1.10
N ILE A 72 3.26 6.36 1.41
CA ILE A 72 3.94 5.36 2.22
C ILE A 72 4.05 4.08 1.41
N GLY A 73 5.27 3.72 1.03
CA GLY A 73 5.56 2.38 0.57
C GLY A 73 5.84 1.48 1.76
N ILE A 74 4.97 0.49 2.02
CA ILE A 74 5.12 -0.45 3.14
C ILE A 74 6.01 -1.66 2.80
N GLY A 75 6.24 -1.90 1.51
CA GLY A 75 7.13 -2.93 1.02
C GLY A 75 6.48 -4.29 0.77
N GLY A 76 7.21 -5.13 0.04
CA GLY A 76 6.66 -6.37 -0.51
C GLY A 76 7.02 -7.64 0.24
N ASP A 77 7.76 -7.56 1.34
CA ASP A 77 8.21 -8.74 2.08
C ASP A 77 7.06 -9.44 2.84
N PRO A 78 7.11 -10.76 3.09
CA PRO A 78 6.02 -11.48 3.77
C PRO A 78 5.84 -11.07 5.24
N VAL A 79 6.89 -10.55 5.87
CA VAL A 79 6.87 -10.08 7.26
C VAL A 79 7.22 -8.60 7.24
N HIS A 80 6.20 -7.77 7.01
CA HIS A 80 6.25 -6.32 7.14
C HIS A 80 5.58 -5.84 8.45
N GLY A 81 5.61 -4.53 8.68
CA GLY A 81 5.15 -3.86 9.89
C GLY A 81 3.72 -4.21 10.34
N GLY A 82 2.76 -4.39 9.41
CA GLY A 82 1.34 -4.69 9.69
C GLY A 82 0.70 -5.71 8.75
N ASN A 83 -0.64 -5.74 8.68
CA ASN A 83 -1.47 -6.50 7.70
C ASN A 83 -2.43 -5.51 7.00
N GLU A 84 -1.84 -4.55 6.32
CA GLU A 84 -2.43 -3.21 6.20
C GLU A 84 -3.63 -3.14 5.27
N GLU A 85 -3.74 -3.98 4.22
CA GLU A 85 -4.93 -3.94 3.35
C GLU A 85 -6.22 -4.39 4.07
N GLU A 86 -6.11 -5.40 4.93
CA GLU A 86 -7.21 -5.89 5.75
C GLU A 86 -7.51 -4.92 6.89
N ASP A 87 -6.47 -4.46 7.60
CA ASP A 87 -6.59 -3.48 8.67
C ASP A 87 -7.24 -2.17 8.19
N VAL A 88 -6.86 -1.68 7.00
CA VAL A 88 -7.49 -0.53 6.36
C VAL A 88 -8.95 -0.84 6.02
N SER A 89 -9.25 -2.01 5.45
CA SER A 89 -10.64 -2.37 5.12
C SER A 89 -11.54 -2.45 6.36
N HIS A 90 -11.01 -2.97 7.48
CA HIS A 90 -11.70 -2.98 8.77
C HIS A 90 -11.87 -1.57 9.35
N PHE A 91 -10.80 -0.77 9.34
CA PHE A 91 -10.83 0.63 9.78
C PHE A 91 -11.88 1.44 9.02
N VAL A 92 -11.93 1.29 7.70
CA VAL A 92 -12.87 2.00 6.82
C VAL A 92 -14.31 1.66 7.15
N LYS A 93 -14.62 0.40 7.53
CA LYS A 93 -15.97 0.02 7.99
C LYS A 93 -16.33 0.75 9.28
N THR A 94 -15.42 0.82 10.24
CA THR A 94 -15.67 1.35 11.59
C THR A 94 -15.53 2.87 11.72
N GLU A 95 -14.81 3.52 10.81
CA GLU A 95 -14.46 4.95 10.95
C GLU A 95 -15.69 5.85 10.72
N LYS A 96 -15.85 6.89 11.55
CA LYS A 96 -17.00 7.81 11.47
C LYS A 96 -16.84 8.80 10.33
N THR A 97 -15.62 9.25 10.08
CA THR A 97 -15.31 10.16 8.98
C THR A 97 -15.00 9.37 7.72
N LYS A 98 -15.96 9.32 6.79
CA LYS A 98 -15.78 8.64 5.50
C LYS A 98 -15.05 9.58 4.53
N LYS A 99 -13.85 9.19 4.12
CA LYS A 99 -13.18 9.76 2.94
C LYS A 99 -13.40 8.82 1.75
N PRO A 100 -13.45 9.33 0.51
CA PRO A 100 -13.40 8.46 -0.66
C PRO A 100 -12.11 7.65 -0.66
N ILE A 101 -12.21 6.35 -0.90
CA ILE A 101 -11.06 5.43 -0.96
C ILE A 101 -11.15 4.65 -2.26
N VAL A 102 -10.03 4.59 -2.96
CA VAL A 102 -9.85 3.82 -4.17
C VAL A 102 -8.81 2.74 -3.92
N GLY A 103 -9.16 1.51 -4.27
CA GLY A 103 -8.33 0.33 -4.13
C GLY A 103 -7.89 -0.21 -5.49
N PHE A 104 -6.66 -0.72 -5.55
CA PHE A 104 -6.14 -1.45 -6.70
C PHE A 104 -5.37 -2.68 -6.21
N VAL A 105 -5.65 -3.84 -6.81
CA VAL A 105 -4.97 -5.11 -6.48
C VAL A 105 -4.33 -5.65 -7.75
N ALA A 106 -2.99 -5.65 -7.79
CA ALA A 106 -2.21 -6.26 -8.85
C ALA A 106 -2.15 -7.79 -8.72
N GLY A 107 -1.81 -8.47 -9.82
CA GLY A 107 -1.56 -9.92 -9.82
C GLY A 107 -2.83 -10.78 -9.83
N GLN A 108 -3.97 -10.25 -10.30
CA GLN A 108 -5.22 -11.00 -10.47
C GLN A 108 -5.07 -12.21 -11.39
N THR A 109 -4.14 -12.15 -12.35
CA THR A 109 -3.82 -13.21 -13.31
C THR A 109 -2.60 -14.05 -12.90
N ALA A 110 -2.09 -13.88 -11.68
CA ALA A 110 -0.89 -14.59 -11.24
C ALA A 110 -1.17 -16.10 -11.07
N PRO A 111 -0.29 -16.98 -11.58
CA PRO A 111 -0.46 -18.42 -11.43
C PRO A 111 -0.23 -18.86 -9.97
N PRO A 112 -0.99 -19.86 -9.47
CA PRO A 112 -0.79 -20.42 -8.13
C PRO A 112 0.63 -20.96 -7.92
N GLY A 113 1.15 -20.82 -6.69
CA GLY A 113 2.47 -21.38 -6.32
C GLY A 113 3.68 -20.64 -6.91
N ARG A 114 3.49 -19.57 -7.68
CA ARG A 114 4.60 -18.78 -8.24
C ARG A 114 4.84 -17.49 -7.46
N ARG A 115 6.12 -17.19 -7.21
CA ARG A 115 6.55 -15.90 -6.64
C ARG A 115 6.68 -14.84 -7.73
N MET A 116 5.98 -13.72 -7.55
CA MET A 116 5.91 -12.62 -8.50
C MET A 116 6.73 -11.42 -8.01
N GLY A 117 8.03 -11.40 -8.33
CA GLY A 117 8.93 -10.30 -7.99
C GLY A 117 9.19 -10.15 -6.49
N HIS A 118 8.26 -9.52 -5.76
CA HIS A 118 8.35 -9.30 -4.31
C HIS A 118 8.33 -10.63 -3.54
N ALA A 119 9.07 -10.70 -2.43
CA ALA A 119 9.18 -11.90 -1.63
C ALA A 119 7.84 -12.41 -1.08
N GLY A 120 6.93 -11.49 -0.74
CA GLY A 120 5.57 -11.78 -0.25
C GLY A 120 4.48 -11.80 -1.32
N ALA A 121 4.82 -11.72 -2.61
CA ALA A 121 3.87 -11.85 -3.71
C ALA A 121 3.79 -13.31 -4.18
N ILE A 122 3.25 -14.17 -3.32
CA ILE A 122 2.98 -15.59 -3.59
C ILE A 122 1.53 -15.87 -3.20
N ILE A 123 0.78 -16.54 -4.08
CA ILE A 123 -0.52 -17.10 -3.71
C ILE A 123 -0.26 -18.38 -2.90
N SER A 124 -0.33 -18.27 -1.58
CA SER A 124 -0.21 -19.40 -0.65
C SER A 124 -1.59 -20.03 -0.36
N SER A 125 -1.61 -21.29 0.05
CA SER A 125 -2.84 -22.05 0.33
C SER A 125 -3.64 -21.54 1.54
N SER A 126 -3.12 -20.59 2.31
CA SER A 126 -3.71 -20.11 3.58
C SER A 126 -4.36 -18.72 3.51
N GLY A 127 -4.68 -18.21 2.32
CA GLY A 127 -5.39 -16.93 2.12
C GLY A 127 -4.56 -15.86 1.43
N GLY A 128 -5.24 -14.80 0.96
CA GLY A 128 -4.62 -13.64 0.30
C GLY A 128 -4.61 -13.65 -1.23
N SER A 129 -5.50 -14.40 -1.89
CA SER A 129 -5.71 -14.27 -3.33
C SER A 129 -6.15 -12.85 -3.68
N ALA A 130 -5.83 -12.38 -4.89
CA ALA A 130 -6.24 -11.06 -5.34
C ALA A 130 -7.79 -10.91 -5.30
N GLY A 131 -8.52 -11.96 -5.68
CA GLY A 131 -9.98 -11.99 -5.63
C GLY A 131 -10.54 -11.82 -4.21
N ALA A 132 -9.98 -12.53 -3.23
CA ALA A 132 -10.42 -12.41 -1.83
C ALA A 132 -10.19 -10.99 -1.29
N LYS A 133 -9.05 -10.36 -1.62
CA LYS A 133 -8.79 -8.95 -1.24
C LYS A 133 -9.82 -8.00 -1.87
N LEU A 134 -10.11 -8.17 -3.15
CA LEU A 134 -11.09 -7.35 -3.87
C LEU A 134 -12.50 -7.49 -3.25
N GLU A 135 -12.89 -8.69 -2.86
CA GLU A 135 -14.17 -8.93 -2.19
C GLU A 135 -14.26 -8.20 -0.84
N VAL A 136 -13.22 -8.34 0.00
CA VAL A 136 -13.15 -7.64 1.29
C VAL A 136 -13.22 -6.12 1.11
N MET A 137 -12.48 -5.57 0.15
CA MET A 137 -12.48 -4.13 -0.13
C MET A 137 -13.85 -3.64 -0.63
N ARG A 138 -14.48 -4.36 -1.57
CA ARG A 138 -15.84 -4.04 -2.04
C ARG A 138 -16.86 -4.10 -0.90
N SER A 139 -16.77 -5.10 -0.03
CA SER A 139 -17.65 -5.21 1.16
C SER A 139 -17.47 -4.05 2.16
N ALA A 140 -16.35 -3.32 2.09
CA ALA A 140 -16.07 -2.14 2.89
C ALA A 140 -16.54 -0.83 2.24
N GLY A 141 -17.12 -0.88 1.03
CA GLY A 141 -17.52 0.30 0.26
C GLY A 141 -16.35 1.02 -0.43
N ILE A 142 -15.21 0.34 -0.61
CA ILE A 142 -14.06 0.89 -1.32
C ILE A 142 -14.29 0.77 -2.83
N ALA A 143 -14.11 1.87 -3.56
CA ALA A 143 -14.16 1.86 -5.02
C ALA A 143 -12.94 1.11 -5.57
N ILE A 144 -13.14 0.19 -6.51
CA ILE A 144 -12.06 -0.61 -7.08
C ILE A 144 -11.70 -0.09 -8.45
N ALA A 145 -10.43 0.22 -8.65
CA ALA A 145 -9.85 0.38 -9.98
C ALA A 145 -9.55 -1.00 -10.57
N GLU A 146 -10.15 -1.31 -11.72
CA GLU A 146 -9.92 -2.58 -12.43
C GLU A 146 -8.55 -2.58 -13.12
N THR A 147 -8.09 -1.40 -13.55
CA THR A 147 -6.81 -1.15 -14.21
C THR A 147 -6.03 -0.06 -13.48
N LEU A 148 -4.71 -0.05 -13.67
CA LEU A 148 -3.87 1.06 -13.21
C LEU A 148 -3.95 2.26 -14.18
N GLN A 149 -4.43 2.08 -15.40
CA GLN A 149 -4.61 3.13 -16.41
C GLN A 149 -6.05 3.60 -16.45
#